data_AF-X1JM28-F1
#
_entry.id   AF-X1JM28-F1
#
_cell.length_a   1.000
_cell.length_b   1.000
_cell.length_c   1.000
_cell.angle_alpha   90.00
_cell.angle_beta   90.00
_cell.angle_gamma   90.00
#
_symmetry.space_group_name_H-M   'P 1'
#
loop_
_entity.id
_entity.type
_entity.pdbx_description
1 polymer ?
#
loop_
_entity_poly.entity_id
_entity_poly.type
_entity_poly.pdbx_seq_one_letter_code
_entity_poly.pdbx_strand_id
1 'polypeptide(L)'
;YIFCVNTDKQPKSIGVKCPAPPLMPAAQVLFEDRTVSVTPEGEIEDMIDALGVRIYSVRVEEPEPNEVALAEGNLIRNGGFEQQTNPGYPDYYRVNYTRETGASWGADPVEAIEGRHSLFIRCPADDEGLTVTSYPMGLKEGSYRLIARLRADREEMSAHLQISGFEDAPGRTVDVGRQWQQESLEFDVPENVRRTHFSVRPNNRGVIWVDAVEVRPAE
;
A
#
# COMPACT_ATOMS: atom_id res chain seq x y z
N TYR A 1 8.25 -7.71 17.66
CA TYR A 1 8.72 -8.84 16.85
C TYR A 1 9.63 -9.74 17.65
N ILE A 2 9.66 -11.04 17.36
CA ILE A 2 10.59 -12.02 17.95
C ILE A 2 11.40 -12.62 16.80
N PHE A 3 12.72 -12.56 16.90
CA PHE A 3 13.64 -13.09 15.89
C PHE A 3 14.25 -14.40 16.39
N CYS A 4 14.23 -15.41 15.55
CA CYS A 4 14.76 -16.73 15.88
C CYS A 4 15.65 -17.21 14.74
N VAL A 5 16.88 -17.59 15.08
CA VAL A 5 17.86 -18.06 14.10
C VAL A 5 18.29 -19.46 14.52
N ASN A 6 18.10 -20.42 13.62
CA ASN A 6 18.69 -21.74 13.76
C ASN A 6 20.07 -21.70 13.11
N THR A 7 21.13 -21.96 13.89
CA THR A 7 22.51 -22.04 13.38
C THR A 7 22.95 -23.48 13.13
N ASP A 8 22.10 -24.46 13.45
CA ASP A 8 22.35 -25.87 13.23
C ASP A 8 21.98 -26.29 11.80
N LYS A 9 22.67 -27.30 11.26
CA LYS A 9 22.41 -27.86 9.92
C LYS A 9 21.21 -28.83 9.86
N GLN A 10 20.32 -28.76 10.83
CA GLN A 10 19.13 -29.62 10.92
C GLN A 10 17.93 -28.81 11.43
N PRO A 11 16.69 -29.14 11.02
CA PRO A 11 15.50 -28.52 11.58
C PRO A 11 15.43 -28.68 13.10
N LYS A 12 14.84 -27.68 13.77
CA LYS A 12 14.79 -27.62 15.22
C LYS A 12 13.45 -27.09 15.71
N SER A 13 12.86 -27.78 16.68
CA SER A 13 11.75 -27.24 17.46
C SER A 13 12.26 -26.12 18.35
N ILE A 14 11.55 -25.00 18.36
CA ILE A 14 11.85 -23.85 19.20
C ILE A 14 10.66 -23.53 20.10
N GLY A 15 10.97 -23.11 21.31
CA GLY A 15 10.03 -22.44 22.21
C GLY A 15 10.53 -21.04 22.44
N VAL A 16 9.73 -20.03 22.09
CA VAL A 16 10.07 -18.63 22.33
C VAL A 16 8.96 -17.92 23.07
N LYS A 17 9.34 -16.94 23.88
CA LYS A 17 8.42 -16.20 24.73
C LYS A 17 8.42 -14.74 24.36
N CYS A 18 7.23 -14.20 24.12
CA CYS A 18 7.00 -12.78 23.98
C CYS A 18 7.30 -12.09 25.32
N PRO A 19 8.07 -10.99 25.34
CA PRO A 19 8.37 -10.27 26.58
C PRO A 19 7.15 -9.57 27.18
N ALA A 20 6.06 -9.40 26.42
CA ALA A 20 4.83 -8.77 26.84
C ALA A 20 3.61 -9.68 26.56
N PRO A 21 2.52 -9.57 27.35
CA PRO A 21 1.29 -10.32 27.12
C PRO A 21 0.74 -10.07 25.70
N PRO A 22 0.38 -11.11 24.94
CA PRO A 22 -0.20 -10.93 23.62
C PRO A 22 -1.67 -10.50 23.72
N LEU A 23 -2.10 -9.63 22.81
CA LEU A 23 -3.51 -9.29 22.62
C LEU A 23 -4.28 -10.32 21.80
N MET A 24 -3.57 -11.11 20.99
CA MET A 24 -4.14 -12.09 20.07
C MET A 24 -3.57 -13.48 20.34
N PRO A 25 -4.37 -14.56 20.17
CA PRO A 25 -3.91 -15.94 20.40
C PRO A 25 -3.05 -16.50 19.25
N ALA A 26 -2.55 -15.63 18.37
CA ALA A 26 -1.78 -16.02 17.20
C ALA A 26 -0.72 -14.97 16.85
N ALA A 27 0.42 -15.44 16.38
CA ALA A 27 1.50 -14.64 15.81
C ALA A 27 1.56 -14.87 14.31
N GLN A 28 1.79 -13.80 13.55
CA GLN A 28 2.09 -13.93 12.12
C GLN A 28 3.56 -14.30 11.95
N VAL A 29 3.85 -15.31 11.14
CA VAL A 29 5.22 -15.63 10.72
C VAL A 29 5.51 -14.81 9.47
N LEU A 30 6.33 -13.78 9.63
CA LEU A 30 6.67 -12.92 8.51
C LEU A 30 7.37 -13.74 7.42
N PHE A 31 7.06 -13.43 6.16
CA PHE A 31 7.62 -14.05 4.96
C PHE A 31 7.17 -15.49 4.64
N GLU A 32 6.22 -16.06 5.39
CA GLU A 32 5.75 -17.44 5.20
C GLU A 32 4.24 -17.60 5.03
N ASP A 33 3.48 -16.50 4.94
CA ASP A 33 2.02 -16.48 4.80
C ASP A 33 1.30 -17.49 5.74
N ARG A 34 1.77 -17.56 6.99
CA ARG A 34 1.22 -18.46 8.01
C ARG A 34 1.17 -17.78 9.37
N THR A 35 0.37 -18.36 10.24
CA THR A 35 0.29 -17.99 11.65
C THR A 35 0.64 -19.18 12.53
N VAL A 36 1.07 -18.89 13.75
CA VAL A 36 1.31 -19.87 14.82
C VAL A 36 0.55 -19.46 16.07
N SER A 37 0.11 -20.44 16.86
CA SER A 37 -0.59 -20.17 18.12
C SER A 37 0.34 -19.48 19.12
N VAL A 38 -0.23 -18.60 19.95
CA VAL A 38 0.45 -17.93 21.06
C VAL A 38 -0.36 -18.19 22.32
N THR A 39 0.30 -18.65 23.39
CA THR A 39 -0.37 -18.82 24.69
C THR A 39 -0.67 -17.46 25.33
N PRO A 40 -1.58 -17.37 26.32
CA PRO A 40 -1.79 -16.13 27.08
C PRO A 40 -0.53 -15.59 27.77
N GLU A 41 0.42 -16.46 28.08
CA GLU A 41 1.73 -16.12 28.65
C GLU A 41 2.75 -15.66 27.59
N GLY A 42 2.36 -15.62 26.32
CA GLY A 42 3.19 -15.18 25.20
C GLY A 42 4.08 -16.26 24.61
N GLU A 43 3.83 -17.54 24.89
CA GLU A 43 4.68 -18.63 24.43
C GLU A 43 4.28 -19.10 23.03
N ILE A 44 5.29 -19.32 22.19
CA ILE A 44 5.17 -19.81 20.81
C ILE A 44 6.04 -21.06 20.70
N GLU A 45 5.41 -22.14 20.24
CA GLU A 45 6.10 -23.35 19.82
C GLU A 45 6.04 -23.46 18.29
N ASP A 46 7.19 -23.65 17.65
CA ASP A 46 7.29 -23.74 16.20
C ASP A 46 8.51 -24.57 15.79
N MET A 47 8.68 -24.79 14.48
CA MET A 47 9.84 -25.45 13.90
C MET A 47 10.57 -24.52 12.92
N ILE A 48 11.89 -24.42 13.09
CA ILE A 48 12.78 -23.69 12.18
C ILE A 48 13.61 -24.69 11.38
N ASP A 49 13.67 -24.50 10.07
CA ASP A 49 14.49 -25.30 9.16
C ASP A 49 16.00 -25.23 9.49
N ALA A 50 16.79 -26.15 8.93
CA ALA A 50 18.24 -26.08 9.02
C ALA A 50 18.76 -24.73 8.52
N LEU A 51 19.61 -24.05 9.31
CA LEU A 51 20.14 -22.72 9.00
C LEU A 51 19.07 -21.65 8.72
N GLY A 52 17.83 -21.87 9.19
CA GLY A 52 16.67 -21.01 8.93
C GLY A 52 16.55 -19.82 9.88
N VAL A 53 15.74 -18.86 9.46
CA VAL A 53 15.34 -17.69 10.26
C VAL A 53 13.82 -17.62 10.29
N ARG A 54 13.25 -17.33 11.47
CA ARG A 54 11.83 -16.96 11.62
C ARG A 54 11.72 -15.63 12.32
N ILE A 55 10.71 -14.86 11.91
CA ILE A 55 10.37 -13.59 12.52
C ILE A 55 8.88 -13.63 12.83
N TYR A 56 8.55 -13.58 14.12
CA TYR A 56 7.17 -13.60 14.59
C TYR A 56 6.70 -12.16 14.89
N SER A 57 5.56 -11.79 14.32
CA SER A 57 4.82 -10.58 14.70
C SER A 57 3.74 -10.95 15.70
N VAL A 58 3.88 -10.44 16.93
CA VAL A 58 2.93 -10.61 18.03
C VAL A 58 2.38 -9.23 18.37
N ARG A 59 1.06 -9.09 18.39
CA ARG A 59 0.39 -7.87 18.82
C ARG A 59 0.35 -7.87 20.35
N VAL A 60 1.01 -6.90 20.98
CA VAL A 60 1.09 -6.77 22.45
C VAL A 60 0.41 -5.50 22.96
N GLU A 61 0.17 -4.56 22.07
CA GLU A 61 -0.54 -3.31 22.31
C GLU A 61 -1.50 -3.07 21.13
N GLU A 62 -2.58 -2.33 21.39
CA GLU A 62 -3.39 -1.80 20.32
C GLU A 62 -2.52 -0.80 19.56
N PRO A 63 -2.39 -0.90 18.23
CA PRO A 63 -1.71 0.12 17.47
C PRO A 63 -2.41 1.44 17.76
N GLU A 64 -1.62 2.49 17.98
CA GLU A 64 -2.15 3.84 17.98
C GLU A 64 -3.00 3.99 16.71
N PRO A 65 -4.24 4.51 16.80
CA PRO A 65 -5.05 4.73 15.62
C PRO A 65 -4.24 5.52 14.62
N ASN A 66 -4.09 5.00 13.40
CA ASN A 66 -3.52 5.80 12.33
C ASN A 66 -4.36 7.09 12.24
N GLU A 67 -3.71 8.25 12.24
CA GLU A 67 -4.42 9.54 12.06
C GLU A 67 -5.22 9.54 10.75
N VAL A 68 -4.80 8.70 9.80
CA VAL A 68 -5.45 8.45 8.53
C VAL A 68 -5.97 7.02 8.49
N ALA A 69 -7.27 6.87 8.27
CA ALA A 69 -7.91 5.59 7.97
C ALA A 69 -8.76 5.75 6.71
N LEU A 70 -8.83 4.69 5.91
CA LEU A 70 -9.71 4.64 4.75
C LEU A 70 -11.17 4.61 5.19
N ALA A 71 -12.02 5.39 4.52
CA ALA A 71 -13.46 5.35 4.74
C ALA A 71 -14.04 3.95 4.46
N GLU A 72 -14.96 3.49 5.32
CA GLU A 72 -15.64 2.18 5.19
C GLU A 72 -16.35 1.99 3.84
N GLY A 73 -16.75 3.09 3.20
CA GLY A 73 -17.39 3.13 1.87
C GLY A 73 -16.44 3.39 0.69
N ASN A 74 -15.13 3.24 0.85
CA ASN A 74 -14.18 3.47 -0.23
C ASN A 74 -14.44 2.53 -1.43
N LEU A 75 -14.65 3.11 -2.60
CA LEU A 75 -14.93 2.40 -3.85
C LEU A 75 -13.65 1.92 -4.56
N ILE A 76 -12.48 2.44 -4.17
CA ILE A 76 -11.20 1.90 -4.60
C ILE A 76 -10.85 0.65 -3.79
N ARG A 77 -10.44 -0.41 -4.49
CA ARG A 77 -9.87 -1.59 -3.85
C ARG A 77 -8.43 -1.34 -3.48
N ASN A 78 -8.07 -1.73 -2.26
CA ASN A 78 -6.68 -1.70 -1.79
C ASN A 78 -6.05 -0.29 -1.85
N GLY A 79 -6.82 0.75 -1.50
CA GLY A 79 -6.40 2.15 -1.56
C GLY A 79 -5.22 2.53 -0.66
N GLY A 80 -4.93 1.71 0.35
CA GLY A 80 -3.77 1.81 1.23
C GLY A 80 -2.71 0.74 0.98
N PHE A 81 -2.81 0.01 -0.13
CA PHE A 81 -1.73 -0.87 -0.61
C PHE A 81 -1.31 -2.04 0.31
N GLU A 82 -2.12 -2.36 1.32
CA GLU A 82 -1.87 -3.43 2.29
C GLU A 82 -2.00 -4.85 1.74
N GLN A 83 -2.82 -5.03 0.69
CA GLN A 83 -3.02 -6.35 0.09
C GLN A 83 -1.97 -6.60 -1.00
N GLN A 84 -1.19 -7.67 -0.83
CA GLN A 84 -0.13 -8.08 -1.74
C GLN A 84 -0.10 -9.62 -1.87
N THR A 85 -0.52 -10.14 -3.01
CA THR A 85 -0.33 -11.57 -3.35
C THR A 85 1.10 -11.83 -3.82
N ASN A 86 1.72 -10.85 -4.48
CA ASN A 86 3.13 -10.87 -4.85
C ASN A 86 3.90 -9.86 -3.97
N PRO A 87 4.86 -10.31 -3.13
CA PRO A 87 5.60 -9.42 -2.24
C PRO A 87 6.22 -8.23 -2.98
N GLY A 88 5.98 -7.02 -2.46
CA GLY A 88 6.47 -5.76 -3.02
C GLY A 88 5.59 -5.15 -4.11
N TYR A 89 4.47 -5.79 -4.49
CA TYR A 89 3.54 -5.27 -5.49
C TYR A 89 2.09 -5.32 -4.97
N PRO A 90 1.42 -4.17 -4.82
CA PRO A 90 0.04 -4.16 -4.32
C PRO A 90 -0.92 -4.78 -5.34
N ASP A 91 -1.84 -5.60 -4.83
CA ASP A 91 -2.92 -6.18 -5.61
C ASP A 91 -3.85 -5.07 -6.11
N TYR A 92 -4.56 -5.33 -7.22
CA TYR A 92 -5.51 -4.42 -7.86
C TYR A 92 -4.90 -3.17 -8.51
N TYR A 93 -3.60 -3.14 -8.76
CA TYR A 93 -2.97 -2.10 -9.55
C TYR A 93 -2.22 -2.70 -10.72
N ARG A 94 -2.21 -1.96 -11.83
CA ARG A 94 -1.39 -2.28 -13.00
C ARG A 94 -0.53 -1.10 -13.35
N VAL A 95 0.52 -1.38 -14.10
CA VAL A 95 1.39 -0.35 -14.66
C VAL A 95 1.44 -0.47 -16.16
N ASN A 96 1.36 0.67 -16.82
CA ASN A 96 1.70 0.78 -18.24
C ASN A 96 3.21 1.03 -18.34
N TYR A 97 3.95 -0.01 -18.72
CA TYR A 97 5.38 0.14 -18.99
C TYR A 97 5.57 0.84 -20.33
N THR A 98 6.16 2.03 -20.27
CA THR A 98 6.74 2.75 -21.40
C THR A 98 8.12 2.16 -21.72
N ARG A 99 8.78 2.62 -22.78
CA ARG A 99 10.15 2.16 -23.16
C ARG A 99 11.25 2.70 -22.21
N GLU A 100 10.87 3.27 -21.08
CA GLU A 100 11.75 4.01 -20.19
C GLU A 100 12.51 3.07 -19.26
N THR A 101 13.84 3.11 -19.37
CA THR A 101 14.72 2.24 -18.58
C THR A 101 14.89 2.80 -17.17
N GLY A 102 14.59 2.00 -16.15
CA GLY A 102 14.89 2.32 -14.75
C GLY A 102 13.72 2.92 -13.95
N ALA A 103 12.57 3.13 -14.57
CA ALA A 103 11.35 3.44 -13.82
C ALA A 103 10.87 2.18 -13.07
N SER A 104 10.42 2.36 -11.82
CA SER A 104 10.01 1.26 -10.95
C SER A 104 8.85 1.67 -10.05
N TRP A 105 8.07 0.70 -9.59
CA TRP A 105 6.96 0.91 -8.67
C TRP A 105 6.84 -0.29 -7.72
N GLY A 106 6.10 -0.11 -6.65
CA GLY A 106 5.81 -1.20 -5.71
C GLY A 106 5.24 -0.69 -4.40
N ALA A 107 5.07 -1.60 -3.45
CA ALA A 107 4.71 -1.27 -2.07
C ALA A 107 5.97 -0.90 -1.28
N ASP A 108 5.90 0.18 -0.50
CA ASP A 108 6.97 0.64 0.39
C ASP A 108 6.49 0.59 1.85
N PRO A 109 7.09 -0.26 2.70
CA PRO A 109 6.72 -0.35 4.11
C PRO A 109 7.35 0.73 5.00
N VAL A 110 8.25 1.57 4.47
CA VAL A 110 8.97 2.59 5.24
C VAL A 110 8.21 3.91 5.24
N GLU A 111 7.57 4.23 4.12
CA GLU A 111 6.94 5.52 3.90
C GLU A 111 5.42 5.35 3.75
N ALA A 112 4.73 5.02 4.84
CA ALA A 112 3.28 4.86 4.87
C ALA A 112 2.63 5.88 5.84
N ILE A 113 1.42 6.32 5.53
CA ILE A 113 0.57 7.14 6.42
C ILE A 113 -0.71 6.40 6.82
N GLU A 114 -1.16 5.44 6.01
CA GLU A 114 -2.22 4.50 6.33
C GLU A 114 -1.65 3.07 6.34
N GLY A 115 -2.05 2.26 7.31
CA GLY A 115 -1.58 0.88 7.42
C GLY A 115 -0.07 0.75 7.60
N ARG A 116 0.55 -0.09 6.78
CA ARG A 116 1.97 -0.46 6.83
C ARG A 116 2.70 -0.16 5.53
N HIS A 117 2.00 0.11 4.43
CA HIS A 117 2.55 0.26 3.11
C HIS A 117 1.97 1.49 2.43
N SER A 118 2.77 2.09 1.55
CA SER A 118 2.28 2.98 0.51
C SER A 118 2.69 2.45 -0.85
N LEU A 119 2.16 3.05 -1.91
CA LEU A 119 2.69 2.88 -3.26
C LEU A 119 3.85 3.83 -3.49
N PHE A 120 5.01 3.34 -3.91
CA PHE A 120 6.07 4.20 -4.47
C PHE A 120 6.08 4.13 -6.00
N ILE A 121 6.41 5.25 -6.64
CA ILE A 121 6.67 5.34 -8.08
C ILE A 121 7.96 6.13 -8.28
N ARG A 122 8.98 5.47 -8.84
CA ARG A 122 10.28 6.06 -9.17
C ARG A 122 10.30 6.48 -10.64
N CYS A 123 10.59 7.75 -10.85
CA CYS A 123 10.76 8.38 -12.14
C CYS A 123 12.25 8.68 -12.39
N PRO A 124 12.90 8.06 -13.38
CA PRO A 124 14.34 8.19 -13.59
C PRO A 124 14.74 9.56 -14.19
N ALA A 125 13.86 10.19 -14.95
CA ALA A 125 14.06 11.48 -15.60
C ALA A 125 12.73 12.27 -15.69
N ASP A 126 12.81 13.56 -15.99
CA ASP A 126 11.61 14.39 -16.21
C ASP A 126 10.84 13.91 -17.44
N ASP A 127 9.51 13.99 -17.40
CA ASP A 127 8.57 13.54 -18.42
C ASP A 127 8.66 12.05 -18.81
N GLU A 128 9.45 11.27 -18.09
CA GLU A 128 9.42 9.80 -18.09
C GLU A 128 8.51 9.32 -16.95
N GLY A 129 8.54 8.03 -16.63
CA GLY A 129 7.86 7.44 -15.50
C GLY A 129 6.66 6.57 -15.84
N LEU A 130 6.32 5.74 -14.86
CA LEU A 130 5.23 4.78 -14.94
C LEU A 130 3.92 5.46 -14.56
N THR A 131 2.86 5.14 -15.31
CA THR A 131 1.50 5.37 -14.83
C THR A 131 1.02 4.13 -14.10
N VAL A 132 0.74 4.27 -12.80
CA VAL A 132 0.07 3.25 -12.01
C VAL A 132 -1.43 3.50 -12.09
N THR A 133 -2.20 2.48 -12.45
CA THR A 133 -3.65 2.55 -12.66
C THR A 133 -4.35 1.50 -11.80
N SER A 134 -5.41 1.91 -11.11
CA SER A 134 -6.23 1.02 -10.30
C SER A 134 -7.02 0.01 -11.15
N TYR A 135 -7.40 -1.09 -10.53
CA TYR A 135 -8.44 -1.99 -11.05
C TYR A 135 -9.74 -1.18 -11.24
N PRO A 136 -10.55 -1.51 -12.27
CA PRO A 136 -11.75 -0.72 -12.56
C PRO A 136 -12.74 -0.75 -11.40
N MET A 137 -13.23 0.44 -11.06
CA MET A 137 -14.39 0.67 -10.22
C MET A 137 -15.66 0.60 -11.07
N GLY A 138 -16.71 -0.03 -10.52
CA GLY A 138 -18.04 -0.02 -11.11
C GLY A 138 -18.86 1.13 -10.51
N LEU A 139 -18.67 2.34 -11.03
CA LEU A 139 -19.41 3.53 -10.59
C LEU A 139 -20.72 3.65 -11.37
N LYS A 140 -21.78 4.10 -10.68
CA LYS A 140 -23.03 4.52 -11.34
C LYS A 140 -22.93 6.00 -11.70
N GLU A 141 -23.84 6.46 -12.55
CA GLU A 141 -24.02 7.90 -12.80
C GLU A 141 -24.13 8.67 -11.47
N GLY A 142 -23.45 9.81 -11.40
CA GLY A 142 -23.48 10.71 -10.23
C GLY A 142 -22.15 11.38 -9.96
N SER A 143 -22.12 12.21 -8.92
CA SER A 143 -20.95 12.98 -8.50
C SER A 143 -20.12 12.20 -7.47
N TYR A 144 -18.80 12.24 -7.63
CA TYR A 144 -17.84 11.55 -6.78
C TYR A 144 -16.65 12.46 -6.44
N ARG A 145 -15.94 12.10 -5.38
CA ARG A 145 -14.68 12.71 -4.98
C ARG A 145 -13.60 11.64 -4.87
N LEU A 146 -12.50 11.87 -5.59
CA LEU A 146 -11.23 11.19 -5.39
C LEU A 146 -10.45 11.93 -4.30
N ILE A 147 -9.84 11.18 -3.39
CA ILE A 147 -8.87 11.67 -2.42
C ILE A 147 -7.63 10.81 -2.54
N ALA A 148 -6.45 11.41 -2.56
CA ALA A 148 -5.18 10.69 -2.49
C ALA A 148 -4.22 11.47 -1.61
N ARG A 149 -3.41 10.77 -0.82
CA ARG A 149 -2.29 11.41 -0.10
C ARG A 149 -1.02 11.17 -0.87
N LEU A 150 -0.23 12.22 -1.04
CA LEU A 150 1.02 12.18 -1.79
C LEU A 150 2.15 12.75 -0.96
N ARG A 151 3.36 12.23 -1.20
CA ARG A 151 4.63 12.74 -0.70
C ARG A 151 5.71 12.48 -1.74
N ALA A 152 6.78 13.26 -1.74
CA ALA A 152 7.94 13.06 -2.61
C ALA A 152 9.26 12.99 -1.83
N ASP A 153 10.29 12.46 -2.47
CA ASP A 153 11.65 12.35 -1.91
C ASP A 153 12.42 13.67 -1.92
N ARG A 154 11.87 14.68 -2.60
CA ARG A 154 12.42 16.02 -2.78
C ARG A 154 11.33 17.05 -3.01
N GLU A 155 11.71 18.32 -2.86
CA GLU A 155 10.85 19.45 -3.23
C GLU A 155 10.75 19.61 -4.75
N GLU A 156 9.79 20.42 -5.19
CA GLU A 156 9.57 20.78 -6.60
C GLU A 156 9.23 19.58 -7.50
N MET A 157 8.65 18.53 -6.91
CA MET A 157 8.09 17.41 -7.66
C MET A 157 6.65 17.71 -8.03
N SER A 158 6.16 17.08 -9.09
CA SER A 158 4.74 17.09 -9.43
C SER A 158 4.26 15.72 -9.89
N ALA A 159 2.97 15.48 -9.71
CA ALA A 159 2.29 14.26 -10.14
C ALA A 159 0.99 14.60 -10.87
N HIS A 160 0.65 13.81 -11.88
CA HIS A 160 -0.65 13.86 -12.54
C HIS A 160 -1.57 12.78 -11.95
N LEU A 161 -2.69 13.23 -11.38
CA LEU A 161 -3.80 12.39 -10.93
C LEU A 161 -4.88 12.40 -11.99
N GLN A 162 -5.43 11.23 -12.34
CA GLN A 162 -6.41 11.12 -13.42
C GLN A 162 -7.51 10.12 -13.09
N ILE A 163 -8.75 10.52 -13.38
CA ILE A 163 -9.87 9.61 -13.58
C ILE A 163 -9.93 9.26 -15.06
N SER A 164 -10.23 8.00 -15.39
CA SER A 164 -10.39 7.54 -16.76
C SER A 164 -11.49 6.50 -16.88
N GLY A 165 -11.94 6.21 -18.10
CA GLY A 165 -13.04 5.28 -18.38
C GLY A 165 -14.22 5.88 -19.14
N PHE A 166 -14.19 7.20 -19.37
CA PHE A 166 -15.15 7.96 -20.15
C PHE A 166 -14.47 9.18 -20.81
N GLU A 167 -15.14 9.80 -21.80
CA GLU A 167 -14.55 10.77 -22.75
C GLU A 167 -13.99 12.03 -22.08
N ASP A 168 -14.70 12.57 -21.08
CA ASP A 168 -14.33 13.81 -20.37
C ASP A 168 -13.83 13.57 -18.95
N ALA A 169 -13.19 12.42 -18.72
CA ALA A 169 -12.72 12.06 -17.39
C ALA A 169 -11.61 13.01 -16.91
N PRO A 170 -11.75 13.63 -15.71
CA PRO A 170 -10.88 14.71 -15.31
C PRO A 170 -9.50 14.20 -14.87
N GLY A 171 -8.51 15.08 -15.03
CA GLY A 171 -7.18 14.91 -14.47
C GLY A 171 -6.63 16.23 -13.97
N ARG A 172 -5.70 16.17 -13.03
CA ARG A 172 -5.07 17.34 -12.42
C ARG A 172 -3.61 17.05 -12.11
N THR A 173 -2.76 18.00 -12.46
CA THR A 173 -1.37 18.03 -11.97
C THR A 173 -1.31 18.75 -10.64
N VAL A 174 -0.60 18.17 -9.69
CA VAL A 174 -0.41 18.68 -8.34
C VAL A 174 1.08 18.75 -8.03
N ASP A 175 1.49 19.81 -7.33
CA ASP A 175 2.85 19.90 -6.75
C ASP A 175 2.92 18.96 -5.55
N VAL A 176 4.02 18.25 -5.36
CA VAL A 176 4.21 17.26 -4.29
C VAL A 176 5.52 17.57 -3.56
N GLY A 177 5.43 17.86 -2.27
CA GLY A 177 6.59 18.16 -1.43
C GLY A 177 7.07 16.98 -0.60
N ARG A 178 8.03 17.23 0.30
CA ARG A 178 8.56 16.22 1.23
C ARG A 178 7.60 15.79 2.33
N GLN A 179 6.51 16.52 2.53
CA GLN A 179 5.50 16.21 3.55
C GLN A 179 4.31 15.52 2.90
N TRP A 180 3.63 14.66 3.66
CA TRP A 180 2.35 14.10 3.23
C TRP A 180 1.33 15.23 3.09
N GLN A 181 0.72 15.31 1.91
CA GLN A 181 -0.34 16.24 1.61
C GLN A 181 -1.53 15.49 1.02
N GLN A 182 -2.73 15.97 1.32
CA GLN A 182 -3.96 15.42 0.76
C GLN A 182 -4.38 16.22 -0.46
N GLU A 183 -4.59 15.51 -1.57
CA GLU A 183 -5.15 16.06 -2.79
C GLU A 183 -6.54 15.50 -3.04
N SER A 184 -7.42 16.32 -3.60
CA SER A 184 -8.76 15.91 -3.99
C SER A 184 -9.12 16.37 -5.39
N LEU A 185 -9.96 15.57 -6.03
CA LEU A 185 -10.53 15.83 -7.35
C LEU A 185 -12.00 15.40 -7.34
N GLU A 186 -12.90 16.32 -7.63
CA GLU A 186 -14.31 16.02 -7.84
C GLU A 186 -14.57 15.72 -9.32
N PHE A 187 -15.49 14.80 -9.57
CA PHE A 187 -15.83 14.37 -10.92
C PHE A 187 -17.24 13.80 -11.00
N ASP A 188 -17.86 13.99 -12.16
CA ASP A 188 -19.16 13.40 -12.48
C ASP A 188 -18.96 12.20 -13.40
N VAL A 189 -19.63 11.10 -13.05
CA VAL A 189 -19.69 9.90 -13.88
C VAL A 189 -20.96 9.99 -14.73
N PRO A 190 -20.88 9.96 -16.07
CA PRO A 190 -22.06 9.95 -16.92
C PRO A 190 -22.78 8.60 -16.91
N GLU A 191 -23.98 8.57 -17.50
CA GLU A 191 -24.70 7.31 -17.73
C GLU A 191 -23.86 6.29 -18.52
N ASN A 192 -24.13 5.01 -18.29
CA ASN A 192 -23.57 3.87 -19.04
C ASN A 192 -22.05 3.67 -18.93
N VAL A 193 -21.35 4.33 -17.99
CA VAL A 193 -19.96 4.02 -17.66
C VAL A 193 -19.89 2.68 -16.93
N ARG A 194 -19.09 1.75 -17.46
CA ARG A 194 -18.94 0.40 -16.86
C ARG A 194 -17.70 0.26 -16.00
N ARG A 195 -16.66 1.04 -16.28
CA ARG A 195 -15.32 0.89 -15.70
C ARG A 195 -14.68 2.25 -15.58
N THR A 196 -14.49 2.69 -14.35
CA THR A 196 -13.76 3.91 -14.02
C THR A 196 -12.45 3.54 -13.35
N HIS A 197 -11.36 4.23 -13.67
CA HIS A 197 -10.05 3.97 -13.06
C HIS A 197 -9.49 5.25 -12.47
N PHE A 198 -8.75 5.11 -11.38
CA PHE A 198 -7.81 6.11 -10.90
C PHE A 198 -6.42 5.79 -11.47
N SER A 199 -5.68 6.82 -11.88
CA SER A 199 -4.28 6.71 -12.26
C SER A 199 -3.45 7.82 -11.65
N VAL A 200 -2.19 7.50 -11.36
CA VAL A 200 -1.19 8.46 -10.90
C VAL A 200 0.12 8.26 -11.66
N ARG A 201 0.76 9.37 -12.01
CA ARG A 201 2.06 9.40 -12.69
C ARG A 201 2.91 10.56 -12.15
N PRO A 202 4.17 10.34 -11.76
CA PRO A 202 5.12 11.44 -11.52
C PRO A 202 5.50 12.12 -12.85
N ASN A 203 5.61 13.44 -12.86
CA ASN A 203 6.05 14.17 -14.06
C ASN A 203 7.55 14.49 -14.03
N ASN A 204 8.17 14.47 -12.86
CA ASN A 204 9.56 14.88 -12.67
C ASN A 204 10.41 13.75 -12.06
N ARG A 205 11.72 13.85 -12.23
CA ARG A 205 12.70 12.91 -11.70
C ARG A 205 12.67 12.88 -10.17
N GLY A 206 12.44 11.69 -9.63
CA GLY A 206 12.45 11.44 -8.19
C GLY A 206 11.60 10.22 -7.83
N VAL A 207 11.15 10.18 -6.58
CA VAL A 207 10.19 9.20 -6.10
C VAL A 207 8.99 9.94 -5.53
N ILE A 208 7.79 9.51 -5.93
CA ILE A 208 6.56 9.87 -5.23
C ILE A 208 6.02 8.65 -4.48
N TRP A 209 5.50 8.89 -3.29
CA TRP A 209 4.68 7.95 -2.55
C TRP A 209 3.22 8.39 -2.61
N VAL A 210 2.34 7.42 -2.72
CA VAL A 210 0.89 7.60 -2.75
C VAL A 210 0.28 6.64 -1.74
N ASP A 211 -0.63 7.14 -0.92
CA ASP A 211 -1.27 6.35 0.12
C ASP A 211 -2.70 6.85 0.39
N ALA A 212 -3.48 6.05 1.11
CA ALA A 212 -4.84 6.35 1.53
C ALA A 212 -5.73 6.87 0.39
N VAL A 213 -5.73 6.17 -0.75
CA VAL A 213 -6.50 6.55 -1.94
C VAL A 213 -7.96 6.16 -1.76
N GLU A 214 -8.85 7.14 -1.87
CA GLU A 214 -10.29 6.96 -1.76
C GLU A 214 -11.04 7.45 -2.98
N VAL A 215 -12.09 6.73 -3.36
CA VAL A 215 -13.16 7.26 -4.21
C VAL A 215 -14.48 7.02 -3.49
N ARG A 216 -15.29 8.07 -3.36
CA ARG A 216 -16.61 8.02 -2.72
C ARG A 216 -17.59 8.98 -3.39
N PRO A 217 -18.91 8.78 -3.23
CA PRO A 217 -19.89 9.77 -3.68
C PRO A 217 -19.57 11.15 -3.10
N ALA A 218 -19.75 12.19 -3.91
CA ALA A 218 -19.70 13.57 -3.41
C ALA A 218 -20.97 13.85 -2.59
N GLU A 219 -20.81 14.57 -1.49
CA GLU A 219 -21.94 15.08 -0.69
C GLU A 219 -22.58 16.30 -1.35
#